data_AF-A0A7C4TP36-F1
#
_entry.id   AF-A0A7C4TP36-F1
#
_cell.length_a   1.000
_cell.length_b   1.000
_cell.length_c   1.000
_cell.angle_alpha   90.00
_cell.angle_beta   90.00
_cell.angle_gamma   90.00
#
_symmetry.space_group_name_H-M   'P 1'
#
loop_
_entity.id
_entity.type
_entity.pdbx_description
1 polymer ?
#
loop_
_entity_poly.entity_id
_entity_poly.type
_entity_poly.pdbx_seq_one_letter_code
_entity_poly.pdbx_strand_id
1 'polypeptide(L)'
;MDEHNKDLALKLIQETKTIALVPSKIAATDSFGAAVGMYFTLLDMEKDVYFVYPGKVPDDAAGLIEKDRIISNVDERELLVSIDYADTVAASAHYSTEGESLRIKLGPVSKDFSPMDRVKVELVGFEFDLIIVFGAQELEDLGGTFTNLRESFSSAHLINIDNTERNELYGDVNLIDPTALSLSQQVFKYTSEWKMVPNEKAARAFLTGMTYRTPN
;
A
#
# COMPACT_ATOMS: atom_id res chain seq x y z
N MET A 1 16.88 -12.91 -17.41
CA MET A 1 16.91 -11.72 -16.54
C MET A 1 15.55 -11.55 -15.87
N ASP A 2 14.46 -11.66 -16.63
CA ASP A 2 13.08 -11.62 -16.11
C ASP A 2 12.80 -12.63 -14.97
N GLU A 3 13.19 -13.90 -15.12
CA GLU A 3 12.89 -14.93 -14.10
C GLU A 3 13.49 -14.64 -12.72
N HIS A 4 14.74 -14.15 -12.68
CA HIS A 4 15.41 -13.82 -11.41
C HIS A 4 14.70 -12.67 -10.67
N ASN A 5 14.28 -11.65 -11.40
CA ASN A 5 13.56 -10.53 -10.82
C ASN A 5 12.17 -10.96 -10.33
N LYS A 6 11.49 -11.85 -11.06
CA LYS A 6 10.20 -12.42 -10.61
C LYS A 6 10.35 -13.24 -9.33
N ASP A 7 11.40 -14.04 -9.20
CA ASP A 7 11.69 -14.79 -7.98
C ASP A 7 12.01 -13.86 -6.80
N LEU A 8 12.79 -12.81 -7.03
CA LEU A 8 13.14 -11.81 -6.01
C LEU A 8 11.91 -11.00 -5.57
N ALA A 9 11.06 -10.58 -6.51
CA ALA A 9 9.80 -9.92 -6.22
C ALA A 9 8.89 -10.81 -5.36
N LEU A 10 8.73 -12.09 -5.74
CA LEU A 10 7.95 -13.05 -4.97
C LEU A 10 8.49 -13.18 -3.54
N LYS A 11 9.81 -13.31 -3.40
CA LYS A 11 10.48 -13.40 -2.10
C LYS A 11 10.19 -12.17 -1.23
N LEU A 12 10.36 -10.96 -1.78
CA LEU A 12 10.09 -9.71 -1.06
C LEU A 12 8.61 -9.62 -0.62
N ILE A 13 7.68 -9.96 -1.50
CA ILE A 13 6.24 -10.00 -1.19
C ILE A 13 5.95 -10.99 -0.05
N GLN A 14 6.61 -12.15 -0.05
CA GLN A 14 6.43 -13.17 0.98
C GLN A 14 7.02 -12.77 2.34
N GLU A 15 8.19 -12.14 2.35
CA GLU A 15 8.94 -11.81 3.57
C GLU A 15 8.47 -10.52 4.25
N THR A 16 7.90 -9.57 3.50
CA THR A 16 7.44 -8.27 4.05
C THR A 16 6.00 -8.34 4.56
N LYS A 17 5.67 -7.55 5.59
CA LYS A 17 4.32 -7.54 6.18
C LYS A 17 3.51 -6.35 5.70
N THR A 18 4.12 -5.17 5.68
CA THR A 18 3.47 -3.90 5.34
C THR A 18 3.83 -3.47 3.92
N ILE A 19 2.84 -3.48 3.02
CA ILE A 19 3.05 -3.26 1.58
C ILE A 19 2.22 -2.06 1.12
N ALA A 20 2.87 -1.05 0.52
CA ALA A 20 2.18 0.02 -0.19
C ALA A 20 2.07 -0.28 -1.69
N LEU A 21 0.89 -0.06 -2.24
CA LEU A 21 0.63 -0.14 -3.67
C LEU A 21 0.37 1.27 -4.20
N VAL A 22 1.21 1.69 -5.15
CA VAL A 22 1.23 3.07 -5.66
C VAL A 22 1.03 3.07 -7.18
N PRO A 23 -0.23 3.15 -7.66
CA PRO A 23 -0.48 3.30 -9.08
C PRO A 23 -0.16 4.71 -9.57
N SER A 24 0.52 4.78 -10.72
CA SER A 24 0.75 6.02 -11.45
C SER A 24 -0.54 6.60 -12.00
N LYS A 25 -0.63 7.93 -12.01
CA LYS A 25 -1.72 8.65 -12.67
C LYS A 25 -1.59 8.62 -14.20
N ILE A 26 -0.37 8.45 -14.72
CA ILE A 26 -0.06 8.54 -16.15
C ILE A 26 -0.69 7.38 -16.91
N ALA A 27 -0.57 6.16 -16.38
CA ALA A 27 -1.16 4.96 -16.96
C ALA A 27 -2.65 4.76 -16.59
N ALA A 28 -3.28 5.77 -15.97
CA ALA A 28 -4.72 5.90 -15.75
C ALA A 28 -5.39 4.62 -15.18
N THR A 29 -6.52 4.22 -15.76
CA THR A 29 -7.34 3.08 -15.29
C THR A 29 -6.58 1.75 -15.31
N ASP A 30 -5.64 1.55 -16.25
CA ASP A 30 -4.89 0.29 -16.32
C ASP A 30 -3.95 0.13 -15.12
N SER A 31 -3.14 1.14 -14.80
CA SER A 31 -2.30 1.12 -13.59
C SER A 31 -3.15 1.00 -12.31
N PHE A 32 -4.26 1.74 -12.23
CA PHE A 32 -5.18 1.64 -11.09
C PHE A 32 -5.77 0.23 -10.96
N GLY A 33 -6.23 -0.37 -12.06
CA GLY A 33 -6.79 -1.72 -12.09
C GLY A 33 -5.77 -2.79 -11.70
N ALA A 34 -4.53 -2.68 -12.19
CA ALA A 34 -3.42 -3.55 -11.84
C ALA A 34 -3.12 -3.50 -10.33
N ALA A 35 -3.05 -2.29 -9.77
CA ALA A 35 -2.80 -2.09 -8.35
C ALA A 35 -3.97 -2.60 -7.48
N VAL A 36 -5.23 -2.37 -7.86
CA VAL A 36 -6.39 -2.88 -7.10
C VAL A 36 -6.50 -4.40 -7.19
N GLY A 37 -6.18 -4.98 -8.35
CA GLY A 37 -6.10 -6.43 -8.50
C GLY A 37 -5.05 -7.03 -7.55
N MET A 38 -3.87 -6.42 -7.50
CA MET A 38 -2.81 -6.82 -6.56
C MET A 38 -3.23 -6.59 -5.10
N TYR A 39 -3.94 -5.50 -4.80
CA TYR A 39 -4.45 -5.18 -3.45
C TYR A 39 -5.27 -6.32 -2.87
N PHE A 40 -6.32 -6.76 -3.57
CA PHE A 40 -7.18 -7.84 -3.09
C PHE A 40 -6.47 -9.20 -3.08
N THR A 41 -5.53 -9.42 -4.00
CA THR A 41 -4.71 -10.64 -4.02
C THR A 41 -3.81 -10.73 -2.78
N LEU A 42 -3.17 -9.61 -2.39
CA LEU A 42 -2.32 -9.55 -1.20
C LEU A 42 -3.11 -9.57 0.11
N LEU A 43 -4.33 -9.01 0.13
CA LEU A 43 -5.22 -9.14 1.29
C LEU A 43 -5.60 -10.59 1.58
N ASP A 44 -5.85 -11.39 0.55
CA ASP A 44 -6.14 -12.83 0.70
C ASP A 44 -4.91 -13.61 1.23
N MET A 45 -3.71 -13.04 1.09
CA MET A 45 -2.47 -13.56 1.69
C MET A 45 -2.21 -13.02 3.11
N GLU A 46 -3.18 -12.35 3.72
CA GLU A 46 -3.10 -11.79 5.07
C GLU A 46 -1.96 -10.75 5.24
N LYS A 47 -1.65 -10.01 4.17
CA LYS A 47 -0.70 -8.88 4.21
C LYS A 47 -1.40 -7.60 4.69
N ASP A 48 -0.62 -6.70 5.31
CA ASP A 48 -1.07 -5.35 5.67
C ASP A 48 -0.86 -4.44 4.45
N VAL A 49 -1.89 -4.29 3.62
CA VAL A 49 -1.79 -3.62 2.31
C VAL A 49 -2.39 -2.21 2.35
N TYR A 50 -1.61 -1.23 1.91
CA TYR A 50 -1.96 0.19 1.87
C TYR A 50 -2.08 0.64 0.41
N PHE A 51 -3.27 1.08 0.00
CA PHE A 51 -3.49 1.55 -1.36
C PHE A 51 -3.35 3.07 -1.43
N VAL A 52 -2.23 3.55 -1.96
CA VAL A 52 -1.86 4.97 -1.95
C VAL A 52 -2.13 5.59 -3.31
N TYR A 53 -3.14 6.47 -3.36
CA TYR A 53 -3.50 7.16 -4.60
C TYR A 53 -4.09 8.55 -4.30
N PRO A 54 -3.25 9.58 -4.16
CA PRO A 54 -3.69 10.96 -3.97
C PRO A 54 -4.18 11.53 -5.30
N GLY A 55 -5.36 11.12 -5.74
CA GLY A 55 -5.94 11.53 -7.02
C GLY A 55 -7.42 11.20 -7.13
N LYS A 56 -8.07 11.73 -8.17
CA LYS A 56 -9.44 11.31 -8.52
C LYS A 56 -9.36 9.89 -9.06
N VAL A 57 -10.08 8.96 -8.42
CA VAL A 57 -10.28 7.60 -8.94
C VAL A 57 -10.82 7.70 -10.38
N PRO A 58 -10.23 7.00 -11.37
CA PRO A 58 -10.74 6.99 -12.74
C PRO A 58 -12.21 6.55 -12.78
N ASP A 59 -13.02 7.17 -13.64
CA ASP A 59 -14.46 6.91 -13.67
C ASP A 59 -14.77 5.45 -14.05
N ASP A 60 -13.97 4.85 -14.93
CA ASP A 60 -14.05 3.42 -15.30
C ASP A 60 -13.65 2.47 -14.15
N ALA A 61 -12.86 2.95 -13.20
CA ALA A 61 -12.43 2.21 -12.02
C ALA A 61 -13.34 2.45 -10.79
N ALA A 62 -14.45 3.18 -10.97
CA ALA A 62 -15.36 3.49 -9.88
C ALA A 62 -15.92 2.21 -9.23
N GLY A 63 -15.78 2.13 -7.90
CA GLY A 63 -16.26 0.99 -7.13
C GLY A 63 -15.46 -0.30 -7.33
N LEU A 64 -14.25 -0.24 -7.89
CA LEU A 64 -13.30 -1.36 -7.81
C LEU A 64 -12.79 -1.54 -6.38
N ILE A 65 -12.56 -0.44 -5.67
CA ILE A 65 -12.12 -0.41 -4.27
C ILE A 65 -12.95 0.61 -3.49
N GLU A 66 -13.19 0.31 -2.22
CA GLU A 66 -13.91 1.18 -1.30
C GLU A 66 -13.09 2.47 -1.02
N LYS A 67 -13.76 3.64 -0.99
CA LYS A 67 -13.06 4.94 -0.92
C LYS A 67 -12.25 5.14 0.36
N ASP A 68 -12.71 4.57 1.46
CA ASP A 68 -12.05 4.57 2.78
C ASP A 68 -10.77 3.72 2.81
N ARG A 69 -10.58 2.82 1.84
CA ARG A 69 -9.34 2.05 1.67
C ARG A 69 -8.30 2.77 0.82
N ILE A 70 -8.67 3.88 0.18
CA ILE A 70 -7.75 4.69 -0.63
C ILE A 70 -7.13 5.77 0.24
N ILE A 71 -5.81 5.71 0.39
CA ILE A 71 -5.05 6.74 1.08
C ILE A 71 -4.82 7.87 0.09
N SER A 72 -5.70 8.87 0.15
CA SER A 72 -5.63 10.06 -0.71
C SER A 72 -4.80 11.19 -0.12
N ASN A 73 -4.50 11.13 1.18
CA ASN A 73 -3.63 12.07 1.86
C ASN A 73 -2.54 11.31 2.61
N VAL A 74 -1.30 11.45 2.14
CA VAL A 74 -0.11 10.83 2.75
C VAL A 74 0.64 11.78 3.69
N ASP A 75 0.21 13.04 3.75
CA ASP A 75 0.78 14.07 4.64
C ASP A 75 0.23 13.95 6.07
N GLU A 76 -0.92 13.31 6.23
CA GLU A 76 -1.51 13.07 7.53
C GLU A 76 -0.62 12.10 8.34
N ARG A 77 -0.25 12.55 9.54
CA ARG A 77 0.42 11.75 10.56
C ARG A 77 -0.59 11.43 11.65
N GLU A 78 -0.59 10.21 12.14
CA GLU A 78 -1.40 9.81 13.28
C GLU A 78 -0.58 9.93 14.57
N LEU A 79 -1.22 10.33 15.68
CA LEU A 79 -0.59 10.29 16.99
C LEU A 79 -0.99 8.97 17.67
N LEU A 80 -0.09 7.99 17.66
CA LEU A 80 -0.30 6.71 18.34
C LEU A 80 0.09 6.86 19.82
N VAL A 81 -0.85 6.53 20.71
CA VAL A 81 -0.60 6.44 22.15
C VAL A 81 -0.71 4.97 22.56
N SER A 82 0.45 4.33 22.75
CA SER A 82 0.55 2.95 23.19
C SER A 82 0.70 2.89 24.70
N ILE A 83 -0.13 2.10 25.38
CA ILE A 83 -0.08 1.91 26.82
C ILE A 83 0.14 0.42 27.12
N ASP A 84 1.28 0.08 27.72
CA ASP A 84 1.57 -1.29 28.18
C ASP A 84 0.87 -1.57 29.52
N TYR A 85 -0.05 -2.52 29.51
CA TYR A 85 -0.87 -2.92 30.66
C TYR A 85 -0.75 -4.42 31.00
N ALA A 86 0.33 -5.10 30.56
CA ALA A 86 0.50 -6.56 30.68
C ALA A 86 0.31 -7.13 32.10
N ASP A 87 0.51 -6.33 33.15
CA ASP A 87 0.34 -6.73 34.56
C ASP A 87 -1.06 -6.45 35.12
N THR A 88 -2.05 -6.19 34.27
CA THR A 88 -3.42 -5.85 34.70
C THR A 88 -4.44 -6.85 34.16
N VAL A 89 -5.21 -7.44 35.08
CA VAL A 89 -6.10 -8.58 34.82
C VAL A 89 -7.36 -8.18 34.04
N ALA A 90 -7.75 -6.91 34.10
CA ALA A 90 -8.88 -6.34 33.37
C ALA A 90 -8.65 -4.84 33.16
N ALA A 91 -8.25 -4.43 31.96
CA ALA A 91 -8.07 -3.03 31.61
C ALA A 91 -9.24 -2.56 30.73
N SER A 92 -9.99 -1.56 31.20
CA SER A 92 -10.98 -0.85 30.40
C SER A 92 -10.43 0.52 30.00
N ALA A 93 -10.51 0.84 28.71
CA ALA A 93 -10.10 2.14 28.18
C ALA A 93 -11.37 2.97 27.89
N HIS A 94 -11.40 4.19 28.41
CA HIS A 94 -12.45 5.16 28.14
C HIS A 94 -11.79 6.41 27.58
N TYR A 95 -12.38 6.99 26.53
CA TYR A 95 -11.93 8.28 26.02
C TYR A 95 -12.99 9.35 26.27
N SER A 96 -12.52 10.57 26.50
CA SER A 96 -13.37 11.76 26.64
C SER A 96 -12.64 12.98 26.12
N THR A 97 -13.36 13.91 25.51
CA THR A 97 -12.85 15.21 25.12
C THR A 97 -13.28 16.25 26.15
N GLU A 98 -12.33 16.97 26.74
CA GLU A 98 -12.58 18.07 27.67
C GLU A 98 -11.88 19.33 27.16
N GLY A 99 -12.66 20.31 26.68
CA GLY A 99 -12.13 21.45 25.93
C GLY A 99 -11.46 20.99 24.63
N GLU A 100 -10.21 21.39 24.43
CA GLU A 100 -9.39 21.03 23.28
C GLU A 100 -8.45 19.83 23.55
N SER A 101 -8.68 19.09 24.65
CA SER A 101 -7.83 17.97 25.05
C SER A 101 -8.56 16.64 24.96
N LEU A 102 -7.96 15.68 24.25
CA LEU A 102 -8.33 14.26 24.32
C LEU A 102 -7.76 13.66 25.62
N ARG A 103 -8.62 13.05 26.43
CA ARG A 103 -8.23 12.31 27.63
C ARG A 103 -8.56 10.83 27.47
N ILE A 104 -7.57 9.98 27.68
CA ILE A 104 -7.71 8.53 27.71
C ILE A 104 -7.57 8.09 29.17
N LYS A 105 -8.58 7.39 29.70
CA LYS A 105 -8.60 6.84 31.05
C LYS A 105 -8.55 5.32 30.98
N LEU A 106 -7.44 4.75 31.43
CA LEU A 106 -7.24 3.31 31.55
C LEU A 106 -7.45 2.88 33.01
N GLY A 107 -8.25 1.83 33.22
CA GLY A 107 -8.33 1.23 34.55
C GLY A 107 -9.19 -0.03 34.65
N PRO A 108 -9.10 -0.76 35.77
CA PRO A 108 -8.13 -0.56 36.86
C PRO A 108 -6.68 -0.89 36.46
N VAL A 109 -5.71 -0.14 37.01
CA VAL A 109 -4.27 -0.44 36.92
C VAL A 109 -3.69 -0.65 38.32
N SER A 110 -2.53 -1.32 38.40
CA SER A 110 -1.77 -1.52 39.65
C SER A 110 -1.45 -0.19 40.35
N LYS A 111 -1.35 -0.19 41.69
CA LYS A 111 -0.86 0.97 42.45
C LYS A 111 0.56 1.39 42.05
N ASP A 112 1.36 0.43 41.61
CA ASP A 112 2.76 0.63 41.21
C ASP A 112 2.88 0.89 39.68
N PHE A 113 1.76 1.19 39.00
CA PHE A 113 1.78 1.53 37.58
C PHE A 113 2.54 2.84 37.36
N SER A 114 3.72 2.76 36.76
CA SER A 114 4.53 3.91 36.34
C SER A 114 4.24 4.25 34.87
N PRO A 115 3.68 5.44 34.56
CA PRO A 115 3.37 5.81 33.18
C PRO A 115 4.60 6.08 32.32
N MET A 116 5.70 6.58 32.90
CA MET A 116 6.88 7.04 32.14
C MET A 116 7.49 5.96 31.25
N ASP A 117 7.46 4.71 31.69
CA ASP A 117 8.04 3.58 30.94
C ASP A 117 7.00 2.76 30.16
N ARG A 118 5.70 3.01 30.42
CA ARG A 118 4.59 2.22 29.88
C ARG A 118 3.74 2.97 28.86
N VAL A 119 3.86 4.29 28.78
CA VAL A 119 3.17 5.12 27.80
C VAL A 119 4.17 5.58 26.75
N LYS A 120 3.98 5.13 25.52
CA LYS A 120 4.74 5.61 24.36
C LYS A 120 3.83 6.47 23.49
N VAL A 121 4.34 7.63 23.10
CA VAL A 121 3.67 8.55 22.19
C VAL A 121 4.54 8.67 20.96
N GLU A 122 4.01 8.28 19.82
CA GLU A 122 4.72 8.27 18.56
C GLU A 122 3.85 8.97 17.51
N LEU A 123 4.46 9.84 16.71
CA LEU A 123 3.84 10.31 15.47
C LEU A 123 4.10 9.23 14.44
N VAL A 124 3.06 8.47 14.12
CA VAL A 124 3.13 7.39 13.14
C VAL A 124 2.75 7.97 11.79
N GLY A 125 3.71 7.92 10.87
CA GLY A 125 3.48 8.14 9.45
C GLY A 125 3.25 6.83 8.72
N PHE A 126 3.06 6.95 7.41
CA PHE A 126 3.05 5.80 6.52
C PHE A 126 4.47 5.26 6.34
N GLU A 127 4.85 4.27 7.15
CA GLU A 127 6.07 3.47 6.98
C GLU A 127 5.73 2.13 6.33
N PHE A 128 6.51 1.72 5.34
CA PHE A 128 6.28 0.50 4.56
C PHE A 128 7.55 -0.33 4.49
N ASP A 129 7.41 -1.65 4.55
CA ASP A 129 8.54 -2.56 4.32
C ASP A 129 8.82 -2.71 2.81
N LEU A 130 7.76 -2.64 2.02
CA LEU A 130 7.77 -2.77 0.57
C LEU A 130 6.82 -1.77 -0.08
N ILE A 131 7.28 -1.11 -1.13
CA ILE A 131 6.48 -0.30 -2.04
C ILE A 131 6.47 -0.98 -3.40
N ILE A 132 5.28 -1.13 -3.98
CA ILE A 132 5.09 -1.61 -5.35
C ILE A 132 4.49 -0.47 -6.17
N VAL A 133 5.24 -0.02 -7.18
CA VAL A 133 4.83 1.05 -8.09
C VAL A 133 4.36 0.45 -9.41
N PHE A 134 3.26 1.00 -9.95
CA PHE A 134 2.64 0.50 -11.18
C PHE A 134 2.58 1.61 -12.25
N GLY A 135 3.28 1.42 -13.37
CA GLY A 135 3.14 2.25 -14.58
C GLY A 135 3.67 3.68 -14.48
N ALA A 136 4.72 3.89 -13.67
CA ALA A 136 5.48 5.14 -13.63
C ALA A 136 6.86 4.89 -14.26
N GLN A 137 7.25 5.71 -15.23
CA GLN A 137 8.52 5.59 -15.97
C GLN A 137 9.70 6.03 -15.10
N GLU A 138 9.49 7.05 -14.27
CA GLU A 138 10.40 7.55 -13.25
C GLU A 138 9.63 7.82 -11.94
N LEU A 139 10.32 8.01 -10.80
CA LEU A 139 9.65 8.25 -9.52
C LEU A 139 8.90 9.58 -9.48
N GLU A 140 9.40 10.56 -10.24
CA GLU A 140 8.84 11.89 -10.41
C GLU A 140 7.43 11.85 -11.03
N ASP A 141 7.10 10.81 -11.81
CA ASP A 141 5.76 10.58 -12.36
C ASP A 141 4.67 10.41 -11.29
N LEU A 142 5.06 10.02 -10.08
CA LEU A 142 4.17 9.88 -8.92
C LEU A 142 3.84 11.24 -8.27
N GLY A 143 4.56 12.29 -8.65
CA GLY A 143 4.36 13.67 -8.22
C GLY A 143 4.39 13.85 -6.70
N GLY A 144 3.35 14.47 -6.15
CA GLY A 144 3.22 14.72 -4.72
C GLY A 144 3.32 13.46 -3.85
N THR A 145 2.88 12.30 -4.36
CA THR A 145 2.99 11.02 -3.63
C THR A 145 4.45 10.71 -3.30
N PHE A 146 5.34 10.80 -4.28
CA PHE A 146 6.77 10.55 -4.08
C PHE A 146 7.42 11.62 -3.20
N THR A 147 7.05 12.88 -3.42
CA THR A 147 7.57 14.00 -2.60
C THR A 147 7.24 13.82 -1.13
N ASN A 148 6.01 13.41 -0.82
CA ASN A 148 5.49 13.33 0.54
C ASN A 148 5.86 12.03 1.25
N LEU A 149 6.11 10.96 0.50
CA LEU A 149 6.59 9.66 1.00
C LEU A 149 8.09 9.45 0.78
N ARG A 150 8.88 10.51 0.55
CA ARG A 150 10.29 10.40 0.15
C ARG A 150 11.15 9.57 1.12
N GLU A 151 10.91 9.72 2.41
CA GLU A 151 11.58 8.91 3.44
C GLU A 151 11.21 7.43 3.31
N SER A 152 9.92 7.11 3.18
CA SER A 152 9.42 5.74 2.99
C SER A 152 9.97 5.11 1.70
N PHE A 153 10.03 5.86 0.59
CA PHE A 153 10.65 5.40 -0.66
C PHE A 153 12.16 5.17 -0.54
N SER A 154 12.83 5.82 0.41
CA SER A 154 14.27 5.65 0.64
C SER A 154 14.59 4.49 1.58
N SER A 155 13.66 4.08 2.43
CA SER A 155 13.85 3.02 3.42
C SER A 155 13.22 1.67 3.04
N ALA A 156 12.10 1.68 2.31
CA ALA A 156 11.40 0.48 1.89
C ALA A 156 12.08 -0.20 0.70
N HIS A 157 11.85 -1.50 0.56
CA HIS A 157 12.13 -2.16 -0.72
C HIS A 157 11.22 -1.64 -1.82
N LEU A 158 11.70 -1.60 -3.06
CA LEU A 158 10.96 -1.05 -4.18
C LEU A 158 10.82 -2.04 -5.34
N ILE A 159 9.59 -2.47 -5.61
CA ILE A 159 9.24 -3.20 -6.83
C ILE A 159 8.62 -2.23 -7.82
N ASN A 160 9.24 -2.09 -8.98
CA ASN A 160 8.78 -1.27 -10.08
C ASN A 160 8.19 -2.17 -11.17
N ILE A 161 6.92 -1.97 -11.52
CA ILE A 161 6.20 -2.72 -12.55
C ILE A 161 5.74 -1.75 -13.64
N ASP A 162 6.19 -1.97 -14.87
CA ASP A 162 5.84 -1.15 -16.02
C ASP A 162 5.82 -2.02 -17.30
N ASN A 163 5.14 -1.55 -18.34
CA ASN A 163 5.09 -2.18 -19.66
C ASN A 163 5.58 -1.24 -20.77
N THR A 164 6.36 -0.21 -20.41
CA THR A 164 6.94 0.74 -21.35
C THR A 164 8.46 0.60 -21.43
N GLU A 165 9.03 0.78 -22.63
CA GLU A 165 10.49 0.82 -22.84
C GLU A 165 11.15 2.08 -22.28
N ARG A 166 10.35 3.05 -21.83
CA ARG A 166 10.82 4.35 -21.32
C ARG A 166 11.14 4.32 -19.82
N ASN A 167 10.79 3.23 -19.14
CA ASN A 167 11.00 3.10 -17.71
C ASN A 167 12.50 3.11 -17.34
N GLU A 168 12.87 3.86 -16.31
CA GLU A 168 14.27 4.11 -15.91
C GLU A 168 14.87 3.04 -14.99
N LEU A 169 14.12 1.98 -14.67
CA LEU A 169 14.57 0.88 -13.82
C LEU A 169 14.95 1.30 -12.39
N TYR A 170 14.15 2.18 -11.78
CA TYR A 170 14.42 2.80 -10.48
C TYR A 170 14.17 1.91 -9.25
N GLY A 171 13.59 0.71 -9.41
CA GLY A 171 13.31 -0.21 -8.31
C GLY A 171 14.50 -1.07 -7.91
N ASP A 172 14.48 -1.61 -6.69
CA ASP A 172 15.34 -2.73 -6.29
C ASP A 172 15.08 -3.95 -7.18
N VAL A 173 13.81 -4.13 -7.55
CA VAL A 173 13.35 -5.14 -8.50
C VAL A 173 12.54 -4.45 -9.59
N ASN A 174 12.95 -4.64 -10.84
CA ASN A 174 12.28 -4.07 -12.00
C ASN A 174 11.64 -5.18 -12.83
N LEU A 175 10.31 -5.19 -12.89
CA LEU A 175 9.48 -6.10 -13.68
C LEU A 175 8.93 -5.34 -14.88
N ILE A 176 9.77 -5.15 -15.90
CA ILE A 176 9.44 -4.35 -17.08
C ILE A 176 9.20 -5.27 -18.27
N ASP A 177 7.96 -5.30 -18.79
CA ASP A 177 7.59 -6.12 -19.95
C ASP A 177 6.94 -5.26 -21.05
N PRO A 178 7.73 -4.69 -21.97
CA PRO A 178 7.20 -3.90 -23.09
C PRO A 178 6.32 -4.68 -24.06
N THR A 179 6.27 -6.02 -23.96
CA THR A 179 5.43 -6.87 -24.81
C THR A 179 4.04 -7.07 -24.23
N ALA A 180 3.82 -6.67 -22.97
CA ALA A 180 2.52 -6.78 -22.32
C ALA A 180 1.53 -5.75 -22.88
N LEU A 181 0.34 -6.23 -23.29
CA LEU A 181 -0.70 -5.38 -23.88
C LEU A 181 -1.30 -4.38 -22.87
N SER A 182 -1.18 -4.66 -21.57
CA SER A 182 -1.61 -3.80 -20.46
C SER A 182 -0.83 -4.17 -19.18
N LEU A 183 -0.71 -3.22 -18.26
CA LEU A 183 -0.13 -3.45 -16.93
C LEU A 183 -0.96 -4.46 -16.14
N SER A 184 -2.29 -4.37 -16.23
CA SER A 184 -3.19 -5.30 -15.54
C SER A 184 -3.00 -6.73 -16.01
N GLN A 185 -2.79 -6.95 -17.31
CA GLN A 185 -2.47 -8.28 -17.84
C GLN A 185 -1.13 -8.78 -17.31
N GLN A 186 -0.11 -7.93 -17.28
CA GLN A 186 1.22 -8.28 -16.77
C GLN A 186 1.16 -8.70 -15.30
N VAL A 187 0.50 -7.92 -14.45
CA VAL A 187 0.37 -8.24 -13.01
C VAL A 187 -0.51 -9.48 -12.78
N PHE A 188 -1.59 -9.65 -13.56
CA PHE A 188 -2.40 -10.88 -13.50
C PHE A 188 -1.59 -12.13 -13.87
N LYS A 189 -0.72 -12.03 -14.89
CA LYS A 189 0.19 -13.12 -15.26
C LYS A 189 1.15 -13.45 -14.10
N TYR A 190 1.76 -12.45 -13.47
CA TYR A 190 2.66 -12.68 -12.33
C TYR A 190 1.96 -13.32 -11.13
N THR A 191 0.79 -12.82 -10.73
CA THR A 191 0.01 -13.42 -9.64
C THR A 191 -0.36 -14.88 -9.95
N SER A 192 -0.70 -15.20 -11.20
CA SER A 192 -0.95 -16.57 -11.66
C SER A 192 0.30 -17.46 -11.60
N GLU A 193 1.45 -16.97 -12.08
CA GLU A 193 2.75 -17.68 -12.03
C GLU A 193 3.19 -17.96 -10.59
N TRP A 194 2.99 -17.00 -9.69
CA TRP A 194 3.28 -17.10 -8.27
C TRP A 194 2.24 -17.88 -7.47
N LYS A 195 1.19 -18.41 -8.12
CA LYS A 195 0.07 -19.15 -7.50
C LYS A 195 -0.69 -18.33 -6.46
N MET A 196 -0.67 -17.00 -6.59
CA MET A 196 -1.50 -16.06 -5.84
C MET A 196 -2.83 -15.89 -6.59
N VAL A 197 -3.76 -16.83 -6.38
CA VAL A 197 -4.99 -16.89 -7.17
C VAL A 197 -5.88 -15.68 -6.87
N PRO A 198 -6.21 -14.82 -7.85
CA PRO A 198 -7.06 -13.66 -7.62
C PRO A 198 -8.50 -14.05 -7.27
N ASN A 199 -9.07 -13.45 -6.22
CA ASN A 199 -10.50 -13.55 -5.93
C ASN A 199 -11.36 -12.75 -6.92
N GLU A 200 -12.69 -12.77 -6.74
CA GLU A 200 -13.64 -12.06 -7.62
C GLU A 200 -13.35 -10.55 -7.72
N LYS A 201 -13.04 -9.89 -6.61
CA LYS A 201 -12.73 -8.45 -6.59
C LYS A 201 -11.44 -8.16 -7.34
N ALA A 202 -10.40 -8.96 -7.10
CA ALA A 202 -9.12 -8.85 -7.79
C ALA A 202 -9.27 -9.09 -9.30
N ALA A 203 -9.96 -10.16 -9.68
CA ALA A 203 -10.22 -10.50 -11.08
C ALA A 203 -11.01 -9.41 -11.81
N ARG A 204 -12.03 -8.84 -11.17
CA ARG A 204 -12.78 -7.70 -11.72
C ARG A 204 -11.87 -6.49 -11.95
N ALA A 205 -11.01 -6.17 -11.00
CA ALA A 205 -10.09 -5.03 -11.13
C ALA A 205 -9.08 -5.22 -12.26
N PHE A 206 -8.45 -6.40 -12.34
CA PHE A 206 -7.56 -6.75 -13.44
C PHE A 206 -8.28 -6.67 -14.79
N LEU A 207 -9.50 -7.22 -14.89
CA LEU A 207 -10.28 -7.16 -16.13
C LEU A 207 -10.62 -5.72 -16.53
N THR A 208 -11.01 -4.87 -15.58
CA THR A 208 -11.27 -3.44 -15.84
C THR A 208 -10.04 -2.74 -16.41
N GLY A 209 -8.85 -3.00 -15.86
CA GLY A 209 -7.63 -2.41 -16.40
C GLY A 209 -7.21 -3.02 -17.76
N MET A 210 -7.35 -4.34 -17.95
CA MET A 210 -7.06 -4.98 -19.26
C MET A 210 -7.98 -4.52 -20.39
N THR A 211 -9.22 -4.18 -20.06
CA THR A 211 -10.22 -3.72 -21.04
C THR A 211 -10.24 -2.20 -21.18
N TYR A 212 -9.44 -1.49 -20.39
CA TYR A 212 -9.27 -0.05 -20.51
C TYR A 212 -8.75 0.28 -21.91
N ARG A 213 -9.40 1.26 -22.53
CA ARG A 213 -8.96 1.86 -23.77
C ARG A 213 -8.67 3.30 -23.47
N THR A 214 -7.44 3.73 -23.72
CA THR A 214 -7.09 5.15 -23.67
C THR A 214 -8.10 5.91 -24.54
N PRO A 215 -8.79 6.93 -24.02
CA PRO A 215 -9.61 7.79 -24.85
C PRO A 215 -8.74 8.35 -25.98
N ASN A 216 -9.18 8.16 -27.23
CA ASN A 216 -8.53 8.73 -28.42
C ASN A 216 -8.51 10.26 -28.37
#